data_AF-A0A7C6RYB5-F1
#
_entry.id   AF-A0A7C6RYB5-F1
#
_cell.length_a   1.000
_cell.length_b   1.000
_cell.length_c   1.000
_cell.angle_alpha   90.00
_cell.angle_beta   90.00
_cell.angle_gamma   90.00
#
_symmetry.space_group_name_H-M   'P 1'
#
loop_
_entity.id
_entity.type
_entity.pdbx_description
1 polymer ?
#
loop_
_entity_poly.entity_id
_entity_poly.type
_entity_poly.pdbx_seq_one_letter_code
_entity_poly.pdbx_strand_id
1 'polypeptide(L)'
;MQVLLLPVNYGYLVHDKSLPRVASLDGSTPLAPGTEAWLIWQGKEGMTYLVRNRQGSPATKSLVTLPRDQVKRIEITAYDRIFPALFAPRTRITP
;
A
#
# COMPACT_ATOMS: atom_id res chain seq x y z
N MET A 1 -11.56 -16.43 15.73
CA MET A 1 -10.52 -16.56 14.69
C MET A 1 -11.02 -15.83 13.45
N GLN A 2 -10.33 -14.81 12.94
CA GLN A 2 -10.73 -14.07 11.74
C GLN A 2 -9.81 -14.47 10.57
N VAL A 3 -10.39 -14.95 9.47
CA VAL A 3 -9.69 -15.38 8.27
C VAL A 3 -10.06 -14.43 7.14
N LEU A 4 -9.09 -13.67 6.63
CA LEU A 4 -9.26 -12.81 5.46
C LEU A 4 -9.00 -13.65 4.21
N LEU A 5 -10.06 -14.07 3.53
CA LEU A 5 -9.96 -14.79 2.26
C LEU A 5 -9.69 -13.79 1.13
N LEU A 6 -8.41 -13.52 0.87
CA LEU A 6 -7.99 -12.89 -0.38
C LEU A 6 -7.86 -13.98 -1.47
N PRO A 7 -8.22 -13.70 -2.74
CA PRO A 7 -8.07 -14.65 -3.83
C PRO A 7 -6.65 -15.27 -3.85
N VAL A 8 -6.57 -16.59 -3.95
CA VAL A 8 -5.41 -17.45 -3.61
C VAL A 8 -4.20 -17.30 -4.56
N ASN A 9 -4.14 -16.23 -5.37
CA ASN A 9 -2.98 -15.96 -6.23
C ASN A 9 -1.90 -15.07 -5.56
N TYR A 10 -2.11 -14.59 -4.33
CA TYR A 10 -1.17 -13.71 -3.62
C TYR A 10 -0.33 -14.47 -2.57
N GLY A 11 0.27 -15.59 -2.98
CA GLY A 11 1.03 -16.53 -2.14
C GLY A 11 2.31 -16.00 -1.48
N TYR A 12 2.52 -14.68 -1.45
CA TYR A 12 3.57 -14.03 -0.70
C TYR A 12 3.00 -13.02 0.30
N LEU A 13 1.85 -13.34 0.89
CA LEU A 13 1.45 -12.68 2.12
C LEU A 13 2.34 -13.17 3.27
N VAL A 14 3.52 -12.57 3.34
CA VAL A 14 3.93 -11.86 4.56
C VAL A 14 4.51 -12.78 5.65
N HIS A 15 5.79 -13.14 5.50
CA HIS A 15 6.56 -13.79 6.58
C HIS A 15 6.80 -12.84 7.78
N ASP A 16 6.75 -11.51 7.59
CA ASP A 16 7.11 -10.52 8.64
C ASP A 16 6.04 -9.43 8.94
N LYS A 17 4.81 -9.56 8.42
CA LYS A 17 3.71 -8.57 8.59
C LYS A 17 3.99 -7.15 8.09
N SER A 18 5.18 -6.91 7.55
CA SER A 18 5.63 -5.62 7.04
C SER A 18 5.53 -5.52 5.53
N LEU A 19 5.05 -4.38 5.02
CA LEU A 19 5.08 -4.04 3.60
C LEU A 19 5.93 -2.79 3.35
N PRO A 20 6.69 -2.73 2.24
CA PRO A 20 7.46 -1.56 1.86
C PRO A 20 6.53 -0.41 1.47
N ARG A 21 6.65 0.72 2.17
CA ARG A 21 6.02 1.99 1.83
C ARG A 21 6.85 2.68 0.75
N VAL A 22 6.20 3.21 -0.28
CA VAL A 22 6.87 3.82 -1.43
C VAL A 22 6.61 5.33 -1.52
N ALA A 23 7.57 6.07 -2.06
CA ALA A 23 7.45 7.52 -2.29
C ALA A 23 6.61 7.88 -3.52
N SER A 24 6.47 6.93 -4.46
CA SER A 24 5.88 7.10 -5.79
C SER A 24 5.42 5.74 -6.33
N LEU A 25 4.45 5.73 -7.26
CA LEU A 25 3.98 4.51 -7.92
C LEU A 25 4.77 4.19 -9.20
N ASP A 26 5.10 5.21 -9.98
CA ASP A 26 5.82 5.15 -11.27
C ASP A 26 7.34 5.38 -11.09
N GLY A 27 7.76 5.89 -9.93
CA GLY A 27 9.15 6.24 -9.64
C GLY A 27 9.53 7.66 -10.06
N SER A 28 8.59 8.46 -10.55
CA SER A 28 8.81 9.85 -10.97
C SER A 28 7.86 10.83 -10.32
N THR A 29 6.58 10.47 -10.23
CA THR A 29 5.54 11.36 -9.69
C THR A 29 5.38 11.07 -8.19
N PRO A 30 5.65 12.05 -7.31
CA PRO A 30 5.45 11.86 -5.87
C PRO A 30 3.97 11.67 -5.56
N LEU A 31 3.67 10.91 -4.51
CA LEU A 31 2.30 10.74 -4.04
C LEU A 31 1.69 12.08 -3.59
N ALA A 32 0.39 12.25 -3.81
CA ALA A 32 -0.34 13.43 -3.35
C ALA A 32 -0.24 13.55 -1.81
N PRO A 33 -0.24 14.78 -1.25
CA PRO A 33 -0.19 14.98 0.20
C PRO A 33 -1.26 14.18 0.95
N GLY A 34 -0.90 13.55 2.06
CA GLY A 34 -1.83 12.71 2.84
C GLY A 34 -2.19 11.38 2.17
N THR A 35 -1.53 11.02 1.07
CA THR A 35 -1.61 9.69 0.45
C THR A 35 -0.38 8.87 0.83
N GLU A 36 -0.62 7.61 1.19
CA GLU A 36 0.43 6.63 1.45
C GLU A 36 0.22 5.45 0.49
N ALA A 37 1.31 4.83 0.04
CA ALA A 37 1.24 3.63 -0.78
C ALA A 37 2.22 2.57 -0.32
N TRP A 38 1.82 1.31 -0.44
CA TRP A 38 2.63 0.14 -0.14
C TRP A 38 2.69 -0.79 -1.34
N LEU A 39 3.88 -1.26 -1.71
CA LEU A 39 4.03 -2.29 -2.73
C LEU A 39 3.62 -3.64 -2.14
N ILE A 40 2.58 -4.25 -2.70
CA ILE A 40 1.99 -5.50 -2.19
C ILE A 40 2.24 -6.70 -3.10
N TRP A 41 2.59 -6.44 -4.37
CA TRP A 41 2.89 -7.48 -5.34
C TRP A 41 3.84 -6.98 -6.41
N GLN A 42 4.86 -7.79 -6.72
CA GLN A 42 5.77 -7.59 -7.83
C GLN A 42 5.65 -8.79 -8.79
N GLY A 43 4.87 -8.61 -9.85
CA GLY A 43 4.69 -9.60 -10.89
C GLY A 43 5.64 -9.40 -12.06
N LYS A 44 5.62 -10.37 -12.99
CA LYS A 44 6.28 -10.25 -14.28
C LYS A 44 5.67 -9.12 -15.12
N GLU A 45 4.35 -9.03 -15.14
CA GLU A 45 3.60 -8.09 -15.99
C GLU A 45 3.35 -6.73 -15.32
N GLY A 46 3.44 -6.64 -13.99
CA GLY A 46 3.10 -5.39 -13.30
C GLY A 46 3.41 -5.39 -11.81
N MET A 47 3.32 -4.19 -11.25
CA MET A 47 3.48 -3.89 -9.83
C MET A 47 2.12 -3.48 -9.27
N THR A 48 1.71 -4.08 -8.16
CA THR A 48 0.47 -3.70 -7.47
C THR A 48 0.78 -3.03 -6.15
N TYR A 49 0.12 -1.90 -5.95
CA TYR A 49 0.22 -1.07 -4.76
C TYR A 49 -1.12 -0.98 -4.06
N LEU A 50 -1.07 -1.00 -2.73
CA LEU A 50 -2.17 -0.57 -1.89
C LEU A 50 -1.99 0.92 -1.63
N VAL A 51 -2.97 1.72 -2.05
CA VAL A 51 -2.95 3.18 -1.87
C VAL A 51 -4.01 3.57 -0.85
N ARG A 52 -3.64 4.41 0.11
CA ARG A 52 -4.54 4.96 1.12
C ARG A 52 -4.50 6.48 1.04
N ASN A 53 -5.65 7.08 0.76
CA ASN A 53 -5.81 8.53 0.81
C ASN A 53 -6.52 8.91 2.13
N ARG A 54 -5.85 9.74 2.95
CA ARG A 54 -6.37 10.22 4.23
C ARG A 54 -7.02 11.61 4.15
N GLN A 55 -6.95 12.32 3.02
CA GLN A 55 -7.54 13.65 2.85
C GLN A 55 -9.07 13.61 2.79
N GLY A 56 -9.68 12.48 2.46
CA GLY A 56 -11.13 12.27 2.48
C GLY A 56 -11.66 11.79 3.84
N SER A 57 -12.89 12.21 4.21
CA SER A 57 -13.68 11.54 5.24
C SER A 57 -14.89 10.87 4.58
N PRO A 58 -14.95 9.52 4.53
CA PRO A 58 -14.00 8.55 5.08
C PRO A 58 -12.71 8.43 4.28
N ALA A 59 -11.65 7.93 4.93
CA ALA A 59 -10.38 7.64 4.25
C ALA A 59 -10.61 6.52 3.23
N THR A 60 -10.12 6.69 2.01
CA THR A 60 -10.30 5.72 0.92
C THR A 60 -9.08 4.83 0.79
N LYS A 61 -9.32 3.60 0.32
CA LYS A 61 -8.30 2.60 0.03
C LYS A 61 -8.54 2.06 -1.37
N SER A 62 -7.50 1.92 -2.17
CA SER A 62 -7.56 1.36 -3.51
C SER A 62 -6.37 0.44 -3.77
N LEU A 63 -6.57 -0.53 -4.67
CA LEU A 63 -5.49 -1.31 -5.25
C LEU A 63 -5.20 -0.73 -6.64
N VAL A 64 -3.94 -0.38 -6.88
CA VAL A 64 -3.48 0.19 -8.14
C VAL A 64 -2.42 -0.72 -8.71
N THR A 65 -2.67 -1.25 -9.91
CA THR A 65 -1.68 -2.04 -10.64
C THR A 65 -1.15 -1.21 -11.80
N LEU A 66 0.17 -1.05 -11.85
CA LEU A 66 0.86 -0.46 -12.98
C LEU A 66 1.56 -1.55 -13.79
N PRO A 67 1.49 -1.51 -15.13
CA PRO A 67 2.37 -2.28 -16.00
C PRO A 67 3.84 -2.08 -15.62
N ARG A 68 4.64 -3.15 -15.74
CA ARG A 68 6.02 -3.15 -15.24
C ARG A 68 6.92 -2.11 -15.93
N ASP A 69 6.66 -1.83 -17.21
CA ASP A 69 7.35 -0.83 -18.02
C ASP A 69 7.03 0.63 -17.61
N GLN A 70 5.92 0.85 -16.92
CA GLN A 70 5.55 2.16 -16.38
C GLN A 70 6.20 2.47 -15.02
N VAL A 71 6.79 1.47 -14.37
CA VAL A 71 7.50 1.63 -13.10
C VAL A 71 8.99 1.77 -13.36
N LYS A 72 9.47 3.02 -13.43
CA LYS A 72 10.86 3.34 -13.73
C LYS A 72 11.78 3.06 -12.54
N ARG A 73 11.29 3.31 -11.33
CA ARG A 73 12.04 3.17 -10.08
C ARG A 73 11.11 2.85 -8.93
N ILE A 74 11.59 2.07 -7.97
CA ILE A 74 10.94 1.89 -6.67
C ILE A 74 11.82 2.55 -5.62
N GLU A 75 11.26 3.52 -4.90
CA GLU A 75 11.91 4.15 -3.75
C GLU A 75 11.12 3.80 -2.50
N ILE A 76 11.75 3.02 -1.62
CA ILE A 76 11.15 2.55 -0.37
C ILE A 76 11.51 3.56 0.73
N THR A 77 10.50 4.11 1.38
CA THR A 77 10.66 5.12 2.43
C THR A 77 10.57 4.52 3.84
N ALA A 78 9.87 3.39 3.99
CA ALA A 78 9.72 2.67 5.26
C ALA A 78 9.24 1.23 5.04
N TYR A 79 9.25 0.43 6.10
CA TYR A 79 8.55 -0.86 6.17
C TYR A 79 7.51 -0.79 7.28
N ASP A 80 6.23 -0.96 6.92
CA ASP A 80 5.12 -0.83 7.88
C ASP A 80 4.44 -2.15 8.14
N ARG A 81 4.09 -2.39 9.41
CA ARG A 81 3.14 -3.44 9.77
C ARG A 81 1.77 -3.12 9.19
N ILE A 82 1.32 -3.93 8.23
CA ILE A 82 0.16 -3.56 7.41
C ILE A 82 -1.16 -3.59 8.19
N PHE A 83 -1.29 -4.47 9.17
CA PHE A 83 -2.52 -4.56 9.99
C PHE A 83 -2.76 -3.27 10.80
N PRO A 84 -1.82 -2.77 11.62
CA PRO A 84 -1.95 -1.44 12.23
C PRO A 84 -2.16 -0.33 11.19
N ALA A 85 -1.41 -0.33 10.10
CA ALA A 85 -1.54 0.70 9.07
C ALA A 85 -2.94 0.74 8.45
N LEU A 86 -3.62 -0.40 8.31
CA LEU A 86 -4.95 -0.48 7.70
C LEU A 86 -6.12 -0.35 8.68
N PHE A 87 -5.97 -0.86 9.89
CA PHE A 87 -7.09 -1.10 10.81
C PHE A 87 -6.95 -0.41 12.17
N ALA A 88 -5.85 0.31 12.43
CA ALA A 88 -5.74 1.09 13.65
C ALA A 88 -6.94 2.06 13.75
N PRO A 89 -7.60 2.15 14.92
CA PRO A 89 -8.67 3.09 15.16
C PRO A 89 -8.22 4.51 14.81
N ARG A 90 -9.11 5.32 14.25
CA ARG A 90 -8.88 6.77 14.16
C ARG A 90 -8.79 7.29 15.60
N THR A 91 -7.59 7.47 16.13
CA THR A 91 -7.40 8.23 17.37
C THR A 91 -7.81 9.67 17.04
N ARG A 92 -9.05 10.04 17.37
CA ARG A 92 -9.43 11.45 17.42
C ARG A 92 -8.63 12.05 18.56
N ILE A 93 -7.53 12.71 18.23
CA ILE A 93 -6.92 13.67 19.12
C ILE A 93 -7.79 14.92 18.99
N THR A 94 -8.78 15.02 19.86
CA THR A 94 -9.54 16.27 20.03
C THR A 94 -8.64 17.22 20.82
N PRO A 95 -8.48 18.49 20.41
CA PRO A 95 -7.71 19.49 21.16
C PRO A 95 -8.30 19.76 22.55
#